data_AF-A0A9X3PT95-F1
#
_entry.id   AF-A0A9X3PT95-F1
#
_cell.length_a   1.000
_cell.length_b   1.000
_cell.length_c   1.000
_cell.angle_alpha   90.00
_cell.angle_beta   90.00
_cell.angle_gamma   90.00
#
_symmetry.space_group_name_H-M   'P 1'
#
loop_
_entity.id
_entity.type
_entity.pdbx_description
1 polymer ?
#
loop_
_entity_poly.entity_id
_entity_poly.type
_entity_poly.pdbx_seq_one_letter_code
_entity_poly.pdbx_strand_id
1 'polypeptide(L)'
;MGEASPSPEVSARVIEDLTAMEVDPNKGERLYKAALIQTSKGVSYRMLAKSDQTGKLDLVHYGCDLDSEGKPTTKWRIRRILEQAPERFEKEIETIKKAVRDDGEEVEGEWVHDLTGLPDIAAQSQSLEEWTRKMAAELGKKPSTAAS
;
A
#
# COMPACT_ATOMS: atom_id res chain seq x y z
N MET A 1 2.01 -45.63 31.88
CA MET A 1 1.29 -44.35 31.70
C MET A 1 2.21 -43.48 30.87
N GLY A 2 2.07 -43.29 29.57
CA GLY A 2 0.84 -43.20 28.77
C GLY A 2 0.51 -41.72 28.58
N GLU A 3 1.05 -41.14 27.50
CA GLU A 3 0.75 -39.87 26.79
C GLU A 3 0.02 -38.70 27.50
N ALA A 4 0.58 -37.49 27.36
CA ALA A 4 -0.14 -36.35 26.79
C ALA A 4 0.84 -35.28 26.25
N SER A 5 1.09 -35.38 24.94
CA SER A 5 1.37 -34.35 23.93
C SER A 5 1.97 -33.00 24.33
N PRO A 6 3.14 -32.60 23.77
CA PRO A 6 3.44 -31.18 23.63
C PRO A 6 2.41 -30.57 22.66
N SER A 7 1.70 -29.54 23.10
CA SER A 7 0.90 -28.68 22.23
C SER A 7 1.73 -28.30 21.01
N PRO A 8 1.17 -28.34 19.78
CA PRO A 8 1.93 -27.90 18.62
C PRO A 8 2.29 -26.44 18.85
N GLU A 9 3.57 -26.17 19.02
CA GLU A 9 4.15 -24.87 18.73
C GLU A 9 3.64 -24.54 17.33
N VAL A 10 2.63 -23.67 17.28
CA VAL A 10 2.16 -23.08 16.04
C VAL A 10 3.39 -22.42 15.48
N SER A 11 4.04 -23.10 14.54
CA SER A 11 5.07 -22.50 13.72
C SER A 11 4.44 -21.23 13.21
N ALA A 12 4.89 -20.09 13.76
CA ALA A 12 4.57 -18.79 13.25
C ALA A 12 5.05 -18.85 11.81
N ARG A 13 4.15 -19.20 10.90
CA ARG A 13 4.38 -19.09 9.46
C ARG A 13 4.88 -17.67 9.33
N VAL A 14 6.11 -17.53 8.85
CA VAL A 14 6.64 -16.24 8.42
C VAL A 14 5.53 -15.68 7.54
N ILE A 15 4.77 -14.72 8.07
CA ILE A 15 3.74 -14.05 7.28
C ILE A 15 4.60 -13.24 6.32
N GLU A 16 4.85 -13.80 5.13
CA GLU A 16 5.38 -13.05 4.01
C GLU A 16 4.60 -11.75 3.99
N ASP A 17 5.30 -10.63 4.14
CA ASP A 17 4.65 -9.33 4.23
C ASP A 17 3.90 -9.12 2.91
N LEU A 18 2.58 -9.40 2.91
CA LEU A 18 1.76 -9.42 1.70
C LEU A 18 1.61 -8.02 1.07
N THR A 19 2.15 -7.01 1.75
CA THR A 19 2.25 -5.62 1.29
C THR A 19 3.60 -5.26 0.70
N ALA A 20 4.61 -6.12 0.87
CA ALA A 20 5.91 -5.98 0.24
C ALA A 20 5.75 -6.33 -1.24
N MET A 21 5.99 -5.34 -2.09
CA MET A 21 6.01 -5.56 -3.52
C MET A 21 7.44 -5.67 -3.99
N GLU A 22 7.90 -6.90 -4.13
CA GLU A 22 9.19 -7.21 -4.73
C GLU A 22 9.14 -6.91 -6.23
N VAL A 23 10.16 -6.20 -6.70
CA VAL A 23 10.35 -5.84 -8.11
C VAL A 23 11.58 -6.58 -8.61
N ASP A 24 11.38 -7.53 -9.50
CA ASP A 24 12.44 -8.36 -10.08
C ASP A 24 12.90 -7.77 -11.44
N PRO A 25 14.07 -7.11 -11.49
CA PRO A 25 14.60 -6.57 -12.74
C PRO A 25 14.85 -7.65 -13.79
N ASN A 26 15.14 -8.88 -13.39
CA ASN A 26 15.44 -9.97 -14.33
C ASN A 26 14.18 -10.43 -15.08
N LYS A 27 13.00 -10.16 -14.52
CA LYS A 27 11.69 -10.39 -15.15
C LYS A 27 11.17 -9.16 -15.90
N GLY A 28 11.97 -8.10 -15.98
CA GLY A 28 11.58 -6.82 -16.55
C GLY A 28 10.53 -6.09 -15.71
N GLU A 29 10.40 -6.41 -14.43
CA GLU A 29 9.47 -5.74 -13.54
C GLU A 29 9.98 -4.35 -13.16
N ARG A 30 9.06 -3.39 -13.06
CA ARG A 30 9.37 -2.01 -12.68
C ARG A 30 8.26 -1.44 -11.81
N LEU A 31 8.58 -0.47 -10.96
CA LEU A 31 7.53 0.28 -10.27
C LEU A 31 6.75 1.10 -11.29
N TYR A 32 5.42 1.08 -11.17
CA TYR A 32 4.52 1.77 -12.08
C TYR A 32 4.00 3.06 -11.44
N LYS A 33 3.16 2.93 -10.42
CA LYS A 33 2.56 4.05 -9.67
C LYS A 33 2.32 3.65 -8.22
N ALA A 34 2.26 4.64 -7.34
CA ALA A 34 1.79 4.50 -5.96
C ALA A 34 0.61 5.42 -5.71
N ALA A 35 -0.27 5.06 -4.77
CA ALA A 35 -1.33 5.92 -4.31
C ALA A 35 -1.46 5.88 -2.78
N LEU A 36 -1.89 7.02 -2.22
CA LEU A 36 -2.24 7.19 -0.82
C LEU A 36 -3.60 7.87 -0.77
N ILE A 37 -4.53 7.29 -0.02
CA ILE A 37 -5.88 7.80 0.17
C ILE A 37 -6.08 7.98 1.66
N GLN A 38 -6.45 9.17 2.11
CA GLN A 38 -6.72 9.46 3.51
C GLN A 38 -8.22 9.63 3.72
N THR A 39 -8.74 9.03 4.79
CA THR A 39 -10.12 9.21 5.23
C THR A 39 -10.25 10.28 6.31
N SER A 40 -11.46 10.79 6.50
CA SER A 40 -11.80 11.79 7.53
C SER A 40 -11.60 11.31 8.97
N LYS A 41 -11.48 10.00 9.21
CA LYS A 41 -11.16 9.44 10.53
C LYS A 41 -9.65 9.23 10.74
N GLY A 42 -8.81 9.69 9.81
CA GLY A 42 -7.36 9.55 9.89
C GLY A 42 -6.82 8.19 9.42
N VAL A 43 -7.68 7.31 8.89
CA VAL A 43 -7.24 6.06 8.27
C VAL A 43 -6.57 6.36 6.93
N SER A 44 -5.48 5.67 6.65
CA SER A 44 -4.82 5.72 5.35
C SER A 44 -5.00 4.41 4.59
N TYR A 45 -5.20 4.49 3.29
CA TYR A 45 -5.12 3.36 2.38
C TYR A 45 -3.94 3.59 1.44
N ARG A 46 -3.07 2.59 1.33
CA ARG A 46 -1.94 2.60 0.41
C ARG A 46 -2.22 1.64 -0.73
N MET A 47 -1.78 2.03 -1.92
CA MET A 47 -1.76 1.18 -3.08
C MET A 47 -0.42 1.33 -3.80
N LEU A 48 0.13 0.22 -4.27
CA LEU A 48 1.36 0.19 -5.05
C LEU A 48 1.14 -0.72 -6.24
N ALA A 49 1.63 -0.31 -7.41
CA ALA A 49 1.60 -1.12 -8.61
C ALA A 49 2.99 -1.27 -9.23
N LYS A 50 3.30 -2.48 -9.68
CA LYS A 50 4.44 -2.75 -10.57
C LYS A 50 3.92 -3.18 -11.93
N SER A 51 4.67 -2.86 -12.97
CA SER A 51 4.45 -3.38 -14.31
C SER A 51 5.42 -4.52 -14.60
N ASP A 52 4.96 -5.56 -15.30
CA ASP A 52 5.84 -6.57 -15.89
C ASP A 52 6.36 -6.14 -17.28
N GLN A 53 7.21 -6.98 -17.89
CA GLN A 53 7.74 -6.76 -19.24
C GLN A 53 6.68 -6.68 -20.34
N THR A 54 5.46 -7.18 -20.09
CA THR A 54 4.33 -7.15 -21.03
C THR A 54 3.47 -5.90 -20.86
N GLY A 55 3.77 -5.07 -19.85
CA GLY A 55 3.00 -3.88 -19.51
C GLY A 55 1.76 -4.16 -18.65
N LYS A 56 1.57 -5.39 -18.17
CA LYS A 56 0.52 -5.71 -17.20
C LYS A 56 0.93 -5.26 -15.80
N LEU A 57 -0.06 -4.95 -14.98
CA LEU A 57 0.13 -4.49 -13.62
C LEU A 57 -0.19 -5.57 -12.59
N ASP A 58 0.72 -5.72 -11.63
CA ASP A 58 0.40 -6.29 -10.33
C ASP A 58 0.19 -5.16 -9.34
N LEU A 59 -0.95 -5.17 -8.66
CA LEU A 59 -1.33 -4.18 -7.66
C LEU A 59 -1.43 -4.83 -6.29
N VAL A 60 -1.03 -4.07 -5.27
CA VAL A 60 -1.36 -4.34 -3.89
C VAL A 60 -1.97 -3.11 -3.27
N HIS A 61 -3.07 -3.26 -2.54
CA HIS A 61 -3.60 -2.22 -1.69
C HIS A 61 -3.87 -2.75 -0.29
N TYR A 62 -3.88 -1.85 0.69
CA TYR A 62 -4.19 -2.16 2.08
C TYR A 62 -4.53 -0.88 2.85
N GLY A 63 -5.36 -1.02 3.88
CA GLY A 63 -5.52 0.00 4.92
C GLY A 63 -4.33 -0.07 5.87
N CYS A 64 -3.84 1.08 6.32
CA CYS A 64 -2.80 1.17 7.32
C CYS A 64 -2.85 2.45 8.16
N ASP A 65 -2.30 2.35 9.36
CA ASP A 65 -1.84 3.51 10.12
C ASP A 65 -0.44 3.90 9.65
N LEU A 66 -0.12 5.19 9.71
CA LEU A 66 1.20 5.71 9.38
C LEU A 66 1.88 6.20 10.65
N ASP A 67 3.15 5.83 10.84
CA ASP A 67 3.99 6.43 11.88
C ASP A 67 4.47 7.84 11.48
N SER A 68 5.26 8.47 12.36
CA SER A 68 5.85 9.79 12.14
C SER A 68 6.80 9.87 10.94
N GLU A 69 7.30 8.73 10.43
CA GLU A 69 8.13 8.65 9.23
C GLU A 69 7.32 8.28 7.97
N GLY A 70 6.02 8.00 8.11
CA GLY A 70 5.14 7.57 7.03
C GLY A 70 5.22 6.09 6.71
N LYS A 71 5.80 5.30 7.61
CA LYS A 71 5.87 3.86 7.43
C LYS A 71 4.55 3.24 7.92
N PRO A 72 4.03 2.24 7.20
CA PRO A 72 2.83 1.54 7.60
C PRO A 72 3.12 0.68 8.83
N THR A 73 2.41 0.90 9.93
CA THR A 73 2.58 0.13 11.18
C THR A 73 1.56 -0.99 11.26
N THR A 74 0.28 -0.65 11.42
CA THR A 74 -0.85 -1.58 11.36
C THR A 74 -1.28 -1.74 9.90
N LYS A 75 -1.55 -2.97 9.44
CA LYS A 75 -2.00 -3.24 8.06
C LYS A 75 -3.26 -4.11 8.09
N TRP A 76 -4.28 -3.75 7.30
CA TRP A 76 -5.54 -4.50 7.19
C TRP A 76 -6.14 -4.40 5.79
N ARG A 77 -7.18 -5.20 5.53
CA ARG A 77 -7.86 -5.26 4.21
C ARG A 77 -6.87 -5.38 3.05
N ILE A 78 -5.82 -6.20 3.22
CA ILE A 78 -4.77 -6.39 2.22
C ILE A 78 -5.37 -7.12 1.01
N ARG A 79 -5.18 -6.54 -0.18
CA ARG A 79 -5.65 -7.11 -1.45
C ARG A 79 -4.53 -7.06 -2.47
N ARG A 80 -4.28 -8.20 -3.11
CA ARG A 80 -3.35 -8.31 -4.24
C ARG A 80 -4.13 -8.67 -5.50
N ILE A 81 -3.86 -7.98 -6.59
CA ILE A 81 -4.54 -8.15 -7.88
C ILE A 81 -3.45 -8.25 -8.94
N LEU A 82 -3.38 -9.39 -9.62
CA LEU A 82 -2.28 -9.71 -10.53
C LEU A 82 -2.69 -9.56 -12.00
N GLU A 83 -1.71 -9.33 -12.86
CA GLU A 83 -1.85 -9.39 -14.32
C GLU A 83 -2.97 -8.51 -14.92
N GLN A 84 -3.08 -7.28 -14.45
CA GLN A 84 -4.16 -6.36 -14.83
C GLN A 84 -3.75 -5.39 -15.94
N ALA A 85 -4.73 -4.88 -16.69
CA ALA A 85 -4.49 -3.77 -17.61
C ALA A 85 -4.15 -2.47 -16.83
N PRO A 86 -3.40 -1.52 -17.42
CA PRO A 86 -3.00 -0.28 -16.75
C PRO A 86 -4.16 0.53 -16.15
N GLU A 87 -5.29 0.57 -16.86
CA GLU A 87 -6.54 1.22 -16.40
C GLU A 87 -7.10 0.67 -15.09
N ARG A 88 -6.64 -0.51 -14.64
CA ARG A 88 -7.07 -1.10 -13.37
C ARG A 88 -6.59 -0.28 -12.19
N PHE A 89 -5.47 0.43 -12.29
CA PHE A 89 -4.95 1.26 -11.22
C PHE A 89 -5.95 2.32 -10.78
N GLU A 90 -6.41 3.17 -11.71
CA GLU A 90 -7.43 4.17 -11.44
C GLU A 90 -8.77 3.55 -10.96
N LYS A 91 -9.18 2.42 -11.54
CA LYS A 91 -10.41 1.71 -11.09
C LYS A 91 -10.31 1.21 -9.66
N GLU A 92 -9.13 0.78 -9.22
CA GLU A 92 -8.94 0.29 -7.86
C GLU A 92 -8.94 1.44 -6.84
N ILE A 93 -8.40 2.61 -7.19
CA ILE A 93 -8.54 3.83 -6.38
C ILE A 93 -10.02 4.17 -6.15
N GLU A 94 -10.81 4.19 -7.23
CA GLU A 94 -12.26 4.43 -7.13
C GLU A 94 -12.98 3.36 -6.30
N THR A 95 -12.53 2.10 -6.39
CA THR A 95 -13.03 1.00 -5.56
C THR A 95 -12.75 1.23 -4.08
N ILE A 96 -11.53 1.67 -3.72
CA ILE A 96 -11.17 1.99 -2.34
C ILE A 96 -12.01 3.17 -1.83
N LYS A 97 -12.12 4.25 -2.62
CA LYS A 97 -12.93 5.43 -2.25
C LYS A 97 -14.40 5.09 -2.05
N LYS A 98 -14.93 4.22 -2.91
CA LYS A 98 -16.29 3.71 -2.74
C LYS A 98 -16.42 2.91 -1.44
N ALA A 99 -15.50 1.98 -1.16
CA ALA A 99 -15.51 1.20 0.07
C ALA A 99 -15.43 2.08 1.34
N VAL A 100 -14.64 3.16 1.31
CA VAL A 100 -14.59 4.17 2.39
C VAL A 100 -15.95 4.83 2.59
N ARG A 101 -16.60 5.25 1.50
CA ARG A 101 -17.94 5.86 1.55
C ARG A 101 -19.02 4.90 2.04
N ASP A 102 -18.98 3.63 1.61
CA ASP A 102 -19.88 2.58 2.06
C ASP A 102 -19.72 2.27 3.56
N ASP A 103 -18.53 2.51 4.15
CA ASP A 103 -18.25 2.42 5.60
C ASP A 103 -18.71 3.68 6.37
N GLY A 104 -19.31 4.66 5.67
CA GLY A 104 -19.76 5.92 6.28
C GLY A 104 -18.63 6.90 6.57
N GLU A 105 -17.49 6.77 5.88
CA GLU A 105 -16.37 7.71 5.94
C GLU A 105 -16.30 8.59 4.69
N GLU A 106 -15.58 9.70 4.80
CA GLU A 106 -15.28 10.58 3.66
C GLU A 106 -13.81 10.47 3.27
N VAL A 107 -13.53 10.64 1.99
CA VAL A 107 -12.17 10.71 1.47
C VAL A 107 -11.72 12.16 1.55
N GLU A 108 -10.73 12.46 2.40
CA GLU A 108 -10.18 13.80 2.57
C GLU A 108 -9.11 14.14 1.54
N GLY A 109 -8.43 13.13 1.02
CA GLY A 109 -7.37 13.33 0.04
C GLY A 109 -6.97 12.06 -0.67
N GLU A 110 -6.51 12.26 -1.90
CA GLU A 110 -5.97 11.23 -2.78
C GLU A 110 -4.69 11.81 -3.40
N TRP A 111 -3.59 11.09 -3.27
CA TRP A 111 -2.32 11.44 -3.86
C TRP A 111 -1.78 10.26 -4.64
N VAL A 112 -1.45 10.49 -5.91
CA VAL A 112 -0.86 9.51 -6.81
C VAL A 112 0.57 9.93 -7.13
N HIS A 113 1.48 8.98 -7.08
CA HIS A 113 2.88 9.14 -7.47
C HIS A 113 3.16 8.31 -8.70
N ASP A 114 3.47 8.97 -9.81
CA ASP A 114 3.85 8.30 -11.05
C ASP A 114 5.35 8.04 -11.07
N LEU A 115 5.72 6.78 -11.25
CA LEU A 115 7.12 6.31 -11.27
C LEU A 115 7.55 5.89 -12.68
N THR A 116 6.66 5.98 -13.68
CA THR A 116 6.90 5.50 -15.04
C THR A 116 7.89 6.39 -15.80
N GLY A 117 8.01 7.66 -15.41
CA GLY A 117 8.95 8.62 -15.98
C GLY A 117 10.40 8.48 -15.51
N LEU A 118 10.71 7.55 -14.59
CA LEU A 118 12.03 7.41 -13.98
C LEU A 118 12.90 6.36 -14.69
N PRO A 119 14.23 6.61 -14.80
CA PRO A 119 15.12 5.89 -15.71
C PRO A 119 15.35 4.43 -15.35
N ASP A 120 15.34 4.08 -14.06
CA ASP A 120 15.65 2.75 -13.55
C ASP A 120 14.98 2.50 -12.18
N ILE A 121 15.06 1.25 -11.70
CA ILE A 121 14.42 0.82 -10.45
C ILE A 121 15.01 1.53 -9.23
N ALA A 122 16.32 1.84 -9.22
CA ALA A 122 16.92 2.54 -8.09
C ALA A 122 16.37 3.96 -7.97
N ALA A 123 16.26 4.68 -9.09
CA ALA A 123 15.61 5.99 -9.15
C ALA A 123 14.13 5.92 -8.74
N GLN A 124 13.41 4.88 -9.18
CA GLN A 124 12.02 4.66 -8.79
C GLN A 124 11.86 4.43 -7.28
N SER A 125 12.68 3.57 -6.69
CA SER A 125 12.66 3.27 -5.25
C SER A 125 12.97 4.51 -4.42
N GLN A 126 14.03 5.25 -4.78
CA GLN A 126 14.40 6.48 -4.08
C GLN A 126 13.26 7.51 -4.13
N SER A 127 12.69 7.72 -5.32
CA SER A 127 11.56 8.64 -5.49
C SER A 127 10.33 8.23 -4.68
N LEU A 128 10.03 6.94 -4.61
CA LEU A 128 8.92 6.41 -3.80
C LEU A 128 9.16 6.62 -2.30
N GLU A 129 10.38 6.41 -1.82
CA GLU A 129 10.75 6.65 -0.42
C GLU A 129 10.64 8.13 -0.05
N GLU A 130 11.15 9.03 -0.90
CA GLU A 130 11.05 10.47 -0.70
C GLU A 130 9.60 10.94 -0.71
N TRP A 131 8.80 10.46 -1.68
CA TRP A 131 7.37 10.76 -1.75
C TRP A 131 6.64 10.27 -0.50
N THR A 132 6.94 9.05 -0.03
CA THR A 132 6.36 8.48 1.20
C THR A 132 6.64 9.37 2.40
N ARG A 133 7.89 9.78 2.61
CA ARG A 133 8.27 10.67 3.74
C ARG A 133 7.61 12.03 3.63
N LYS A 134 7.53 12.60 2.42
CA LYS A 134 6.85 13.87 2.18
C LYS A 134 5.36 13.76 2.55
N MET A 135 4.70 12.68 2.13
CA MET A 135 3.28 12.48 2.46
C MET A 135 3.06 12.27 3.95
N ALA A 136 3.93 11.54 4.64
CA ALA A 136 3.91 11.45 6.09
C ALA A 136 3.91 12.82 6.77
N ALA A 137 4.83 13.70 6.35
CA ALA A 137 4.97 15.02 6.92
C ALA A 137 3.75 15.91 6.62
N GLU A 138 3.16 15.81 5.43
CA GLU A 138 1.95 16.57 5.08
C GLU A 138 0.72 16.07 5.84
N LEU A 139 0.60 14.76 6.03
CA LEU A 139 -0.51 14.16 6.78
C LEU A 139 -0.40 14.38 8.29
N GLY A 140 0.80 14.29 8.85
CA GLY A 140 1.07 14.55 10.27
C GLY A 140 0.94 16.01 10.68
N LYS A 141 1.02 16.95 9.73
CA LYS A 141 0.77 18.39 9.96
C LYS A 141 -0.71 18.76 10.00
N LYS A 142 -1.61 17.93 9.48
CA LYS A 142 -3.04 18.17 9.66
C LYS A 142 -3.33 17.89 11.13
N PRO A 143 -3.63 18.90 11.97
CA PRO A 143 -4.09 18.61 13.30
C PRO A 143 -5.37 17.81 13.12
N SER A 144 -5.43 16.62 13.74
CA SER A 144 -6.72 16.11 14.18
C SER A 144 -7.37 17.29 14.88
N THR A 145 -8.41 17.87 14.27
CA THR A 145 -9.25 18.85 14.95
C THR A 145 -10.03 18.05 15.98
N ALA A 146 -9.32 17.60 17.02
CA ALA A 146 -9.89 17.09 18.24
C ALA A 146 -10.42 18.32 18.96
N ALA A 147 -11.71 18.54 18.78
CA ALA A 147 -12.49 19.37 19.66
C ALA A 147 -12.20 18.98 21.12
N SER A 148 -11.79 19.94 21.93
CA SER A 148 -12.15 20.13 23.34
C SER A 148 -11.72 21.52 23.79
#